data_AF-A0A3M8P4Z3-F1
#
_entry.id   AF-A0A3M8P4Z3-F1
#
_cell.length_a   1.000
_cell.length_b   1.000
_cell.length_c   1.000
_cell.angle_alpha   90.00
_cell.angle_beta   90.00
_cell.angle_gamma   90.00
#
_symmetry.space_group_name_H-M   'P 1'
#
loop_
_entity.id
_entity.type
_entity.pdbx_description
1 polymer ?
#
loop_
_entity_poly.entity_id
_entity_poly.type
_entity_poly.pdbx_seq_one_letter_code
_entity_poly.pdbx_strand_id
1 'polypeptide(L)'
;MEYTVQKLGELAGVSTRTLRYYDEIGILKPARKNSSGYRIYGQREVDRLQQILFYRELGVDLKSIKKIVTDPAFDGADALKRHRQQLVEKRRQLDLLIMNVEKTISAAEGKSSMADKEKFEGFKQQLIEDNEQQYGQEIREKYGNEEVDKSNARMLNMNEQQYRQFTQLEQEVLAVLREACETGDPSSETAQKAADLHKQWLAFTWPSYSKEAHAGLAQMYVDDERFAAYYNKVHPKAAEFLRDAVHIYTGFKK
;
A
#
# COMPACT_ATOMS: atom_id res chain seq x y z
N MET A 1 -14.58 -29.02 -33.99
CA MET A 1 -14.92 -30.26 -33.27
C MET A 1 -16.22 -30.04 -32.50
N GLU A 2 -17.02 -31.08 -32.25
CA GLU A 2 -18.30 -30.96 -31.55
C GLU A 2 -18.34 -31.86 -30.32
N TYR A 3 -18.94 -31.36 -29.25
CA TYR A 3 -18.96 -32.01 -27.94
C TYR A 3 -20.40 -32.18 -27.47
N THR A 4 -20.72 -33.37 -26.95
CA THR A 4 -21.92 -33.57 -26.14
C THR A 4 -21.70 -32.96 -24.76
N VAL A 5 -22.79 -32.72 -24.01
CA VAL A 5 -22.70 -32.20 -22.63
C VAL A 5 -21.78 -33.03 -21.73
N GLN A 6 -21.72 -34.35 -21.92
CA GLN A 6 -20.86 -35.23 -21.15
C GLN A 6 -19.38 -35.01 -21.49
N LYS A 7 -19.02 -35.08 -22.78
CA LYS A 7 -17.65 -34.87 -23.24
C LYS A 7 -17.13 -33.48 -22.88
N LEU A 8 -17.98 -32.45 -23.00
CA LEU A 8 -17.60 -31.10 -22.62
C LEU A 8 -17.39 -30.96 -21.11
N GLY A 9 -18.24 -31.59 -20.31
CA GLY A 9 -18.10 -31.59 -18.86
C GLY A 9 -16.80 -32.25 -18.40
N GLU A 10 -16.48 -33.41 -18.98
CA GLU A 10 -15.22 -34.13 -18.72
C GLU A 10 -14.00 -33.29 -19.14
N LEU A 11 -14.03 -32.69 -20.33
CA LEU A 11 -12.94 -31.86 -20.83
C LEU A 11 -12.69 -30.62 -19.96
N ALA A 12 -13.76 -29.94 -19.53
CA ALA A 12 -13.69 -28.68 -18.81
C ALA A 12 -13.68 -28.84 -17.28
N GLY A 13 -13.71 -30.08 -16.76
CA GLY A 13 -13.73 -30.34 -15.32
C GLY A 13 -15.01 -29.86 -14.62
N VAL A 14 -16.13 -29.78 -15.34
CA VAL A 14 -17.42 -29.33 -14.77
C VAL A 14 -18.50 -30.39 -14.92
N SER A 15 -19.38 -30.45 -13.92
CA SER A 15 -20.49 -31.40 -13.96
C SER A 15 -21.44 -31.13 -15.14
N THR A 16 -22.04 -32.18 -15.68
CA THR A 16 -23.10 -32.04 -16.70
C THR A 16 -24.30 -31.23 -16.18
N ARG A 17 -24.55 -31.26 -14.87
CA ARG A 17 -25.55 -30.42 -14.18
C ARG A 17 -25.18 -28.94 -14.28
N THR A 18 -23.91 -28.58 -14.10
CA THR A 18 -23.42 -27.20 -14.26
C THR A 18 -23.66 -26.68 -15.68
N LEU A 19 -23.33 -27.48 -16.69
CA LEU A 19 -23.55 -27.10 -18.09
C LEU A 19 -25.04 -26.94 -18.44
N ARG A 20 -25.91 -27.80 -17.90
CA ARG A 20 -27.37 -27.65 -18.07
C ARG A 20 -27.88 -26.39 -17.38
N TYR A 21 -27.40 -26.11 -16.17
CA TYR A 21 -27.75 -24.90 -15.45
C TYR A 21 -27.27 -23.65 -16.20
N TYR A 22 -26.09 -23.67 -16.81
CA TYR A 22 -25.59 -22.57 -17.63
C TYR A 22 -26.44 -22.30 -18.88
N ASP A 23 -26.96 -23.36 -19.51
CA ASP A 23 -27.95 -23.22 -20.58
C ASP A 23 -29.27 -22.62 -20.07
N GLU A 24 -29.79 -23.13 -18.94
CA GLU A 24 -31.03 -22.65 -18.31
C GLU A 24 -30.98 -21.16 -17.96
N ILE A 25 -29.89 -20.69 -17.36
CA ILE A 25 -29.70 -19.27 -17.05
C ILE A 25 -29.22 -18.46 -18.26
N GLY A 26 -28.99 -19.11 -19.41
CA GLY A 26 -28.60 -18.47 -20.68
C GLY A 26 -27.21 -17.83 -20.67
N ILE A 27 -26.29 -18.32 -19.84
CA ILE A 27 -24.89 -17.88 -19.83
C ILE A 27 -24.04 -18.65 -20.84
N LEU A 28 -24.41 -19.90 -21.13
CA LEU A 28 -23.78 -20.73 -22.16
C LEU A 28 -24.86 -21.60 -22.84
N LYS A 29 -25.28 -21.20 -24.04
CA LYS A 29 -26.24 -21.98 -24.83
C LYS A 29 -25.51 -22.99 -25.71
N PRO A 30 -26.07 -24.18 -25.95
CA PRO A 30 -25.52 -25.11 -26.92
C PRO A 30 -25.65 -24.52 -28.34
N ALA A 31 -24.71 -24.88 -29.22
CA ALA A 31 -24.78 -24.51 -30.64
C ALA A 31 -26.06 -25.02 -31.30
N ARG A 32 -26.48 -26.24 -30.92
CA ARG A 32 -27.77 -26.82 -31.33
C ARG A 32 -28.20 -27.96 -30.41
N LYS A 33 -29.44 -28.41 -30.61
CA LYS A 33 -29.89 -29.74 -30.16
C LYS A 33 -29.95 -30.67 -31.37
N ASN A 34 -29.46 -31.90 -31.24
CA ASN A 34 -29.57 -32.89 -32.32
C ASN A 34 -31.00 -33.47 -32.42
N SER A 35 -31.25 -34.34 -33.40
CA SER A 35 -32.55 -34.98 -33.64
C SER A 35 -33.09 -35.78 -32.44
N SER A 36 -32.20 -36.26 -31.56
CA SER A 36 -32.54 -36.96 -30.32
C SER A 36 -32.63 -36.04 -29.10
N GLY A 37 -32.55 -34.72 -29.28
CA GLY A 37 -32.67 -33.71 -28.22
C GLY A 37 -31.40 -33.46 -27.39
N TYR A 38 -30.27 -34.09 -27.73
CA TYR A 38 -28.99 -33.86 -27.04
C TYR A 38 -28.39 -32.51 -27.40
N ARG A 39 -27.86 -31.82 -26.39
CA ARG A 39 -27.11 -30.56 -26.52
C ARG A 39 -25.75 -30.81 -27.15
N ILE A 40 -25.46 -30.08 -28.22
CA ILE A 40 -24.20 -30.12 -28.96
C ILE A 40 -23.52 -28.75 -28.83
N TYR A 41 -22.26 -28.76 -28.42
CA TYR A 41 -21.42 -27.58 -28.25
C TYR A 41 -20.31 -27.61 -29.31
N GLY A 42 -20.12 -26.52 -30.02
CA GLY A 42 -19.01 -26.33 -30.94
C GLY A 42 -17.85 -25.62 -30.27
N GLN A 43 -16.84 -25.26 -31.07
CA GLN A 43 -15.64 -24.58 -30.57
C GLN A 43 -15.97 -23.26 -29.86
N ARG A 44 -16.90 -22.46 -30.40
CA ARG A 44 -17.29 -21.18 -29.82
C ARG A 44 -17.85 -21.31 -28.41
N GLU A 45 -18.64 -22.36 -28.17
CA GLU A 45 -19.19 -22.63 -26.85
C GLU A 45 -18.11 -23.14 -25.88
N VAL A 46 -17.12 -23.87 -26.38
CA VAL A 46 -15.95 -24.27 -25.58
C VAL A 46 -15.14 -23.04 -25.15
N ASP A 47 -14.84 -22.13 -26.07
CA ASP A 47 -14.10 -20.91 -25.80
C ASP A 47 -14.87 -20.01 -24.80
N ARG A 48 -16.20 -19.92 -24.99
CA ARG A 48 -17.09 -19.21 -24.06
C ARG A 48 -17.08 -19.85 -22.67
N LEU A 49 -17.14 -21.17 -22.59
CA LEU A 49 -17.07 -21.90 -21.32
C LEU A 49 -15.75 -21.63 -20.62
N GLN A 50 -14.62 -21.70 -21.33
CA GLN A 50 -13.30 -21.39 -20.77
C GLN A 50 -13.29 -20.01 -20.11
N GLN A 51 -13.84 -19.00 -20.78
CA GLN A 51 -13.91 -17.65 -20.22
C GLN A 51 -14.84 -17.54 -19.01
N ILE A 52 -15.98 -18.25 -19.01
CA ILE A 52 -16.87 -18.32 -17.84
C ILE A 52 -16.11 -18.93 -16.65
N LEU A 53 -15.35 -20.00 -16.87
CA LEU A 53 -14.58 -20.66 -15.82
C LEU A 53 -13.47 -19.77 -15.28
N PHE A 54 -12.78 -19.02 -16.14
CA PHE A 54 -11.77 -18.04 -15.71
C PHE A 54 -12.35 -16.99 -14.77
N TYR A 55 -13.50 -16.38 -15.11
CA TYR A 55 -14.13 -15.40 -14.21
C TYR A 55 -14.67 -16.03 -12.93
N ARG A 56 -15.13 -17.30 -12.97
CA ARG A 56 -15.54 -18.04 -11.77
C ARG A 56 -14.38 -18.29 -10.84
N GLU A 57 -13.21 -18.62 -11.38
CA GLU A 57 -11.97 -18.80 -10.61
C GLU A 57 -11.52 -17.50 -9.95
N LEU A 58 -11.70 -16.36 -10.63
CA LEU A 58 -11.49 -15.02 -10.06
C LEU A 58 -12.57 -14.59 -9.04
N GLY A 59 -13.53 -15.47 -8.73
CA GLY A 59 -14.56 -15.22 -7.72
C GLY A 59 -15.71 -14.30 -8.19
N VAL A 60 -15.83 -14.04 -9.50
CA VAL A 60 -16.95 -13.26 -10.03
C VAL A 60 -18.23 -14.09 -9.98
N ASP A 61 -19.35 -13.47 -9.58
CA ASP A 61 -20.64 -14.14 -9.50
C ASP A 61 -21.25 -14.39 -10.90
N LEU A 62 -22.07 -15.43 -11.04
CA LEU A 62 -22.64 -15.84 -12.35
C LEU A 62 -23.50 -14.77 -13.01
N LYS A 63 -24.14 -13.87 -12.25
CA LYS A 63 -24.98 -12.80 -12.80
C LYS A 63 -24.10 -11.74 -13.48
N SER A 64 -22.98 -11.39 -12.85
CA SER A 64 -21.96 -10.49 -13.42
C SER A 64 -21.26 -11.13 -14.62
N ILE A 65 -20.89 -12.41 -14.53
CA ILE A 65 -20.29 -13.15 -15.66
C ILE A 65 -21.24 -13.17 -16.85
N LYS A 66 -22.54 -13.43 -16.64
CA LYS A 66 -23.52 -13.40 -17.73
C LYS A 66 -23.49 -12.07 -18.47
N LYS A 67 -23.51 -10.95 -17.76
CA LYS A 67 -23.41 -9.62 -18.38
C LYS A 67 -22.12 -9.48 -19.20
N ILE A 68 -20.97 -9.86 -18.64
CA ILE A 68 -19.66 -9.81 -19.32
C ILE A 68 -19.66 -10.62 -20.62
N VAL A 69 -20.24 -11.83 -20.60
CA VAL A 69 -20.16 -12.75 -21.74
C VAL A 69 -21.27 -12.53 -22.77
N THR A 70 -22.37 -11.86 -22.44
CA THR A 70 -23.49 -11.65 -23.37
C THR A 70 -23.60 -10.24 -23.94
N ASP A 71 -22.97 -9.24 -23.32
CA ASP A 71 -23.10 -7.84 -23.74
C ASP A 71 -21.93 -7.42 -24.66
N PRO A 72 -22.19 -7.08 -25.93
CA PRO A 72 -21.15 -6.68 -26.89
C PRO A 72 -20.45 -5.37 -26.54
N ALA A 73 -21.09 -4.50 -25.76
CA ALA A 73 -20.57 -3.18 -25.37
C ALA A 73 -19.92 -3.20 -23.98
N PHE A 74 -19.93 -4.35 -23.29
CA PHE A 74 -19.45 -4.45 -21.94
C PHE A 74 -17.93 -4.53 -21.88
N ASP A 75 -17.31 -3.54 -21.25
CA ASP A 75 -15.88 -3.55 -20.96
C ASP A 75 -15.57 -4.54 -19.82
N GLY A 76 -15.18 -5.75 -20.21
CA GLY A 76 -14.76 -6.82 -19.29
C GLY A 76 -13.54 -6.44 -18.43
N ALA A 77 -12.65 -5.57 -18.93
CA ALA A 77 -11.50 -5.12 -18.17
C ALA A 77 -11.91 -4.17 -17.03
N ASP A 78 -12.86 -3.26 -17.27
CA ASP A 78 -13.37 -2.35 -16.23
C ASP A 78 -14.18 -3.07 -15.15
N ALA A 79 -14.87 -4.16 -15.48
CA ALA A 79 -15.49 -5.02 -14.47
C ALA A 79 -14.46 -5.75 -13.61
N LEU A 80 -13.38 -6.28 -14.22
CA LEU A 80 -12.28 -6.90 -13.49
C LEU A 80 -11.55 -5.90 -12.59
N LYS A 81 -11.33 -4.66 -13.03
CA LYS A 81 -10.73 -3.60 -12.20
C LYS A 81 -11.57 -3.31 -10.96
N ARG A 82 -12.90 -3.17 -11.12
CA ARG A 82 -13.83 -2.98 -10.00
C ARG A 82 -13.85 -4.16 -9.04
N HIS A 83 -13.85 -5.39 -9.57
CA HIS A 83 -13.79 -6.60 -8.75
C HIS A 83 -12.48 -6.70 -7.97
N ARG A 84 -11.34 -6.37 -8.61
CA ARG A 84 -10.03 -6.28 -7.94
C ARG A 84 -10.07 -5.29 -6.78
N GLN A 85 -10.68 -4.12 -6.96
CA GLN A 85 -10.83 -3.14 -5.88
C GLN A 85 -11.66 -3.70 -4.70
N GLN A 86 -12.75 -4.41 -4.98
CA GLN A 86 -13.54 -5.06 -3.93
C GLN A 86 -12.75 -6.15 -3.19
N LEU A 87 -11.94 -6.95 -3.89
CA LEU A 87 -11.07 -7.95 -3.29
C LEU A 87 -9.99 -7.31 -2.40
N VAL A 88 -9.39 -6.20 -2.83
CA VAL A 88 -8.42 -5.45 -2.03
C VAL A 88 -9.06 -4.90 -0.75
N GLU A 89 -10.27 -4.36 -0.83
CA GLU A 89 -11.00 -3.88 0.34
C GLU A 89 -11.35 -5.03 1.30
N LYS A 90 -11.79 -6.17 0.77
CA LYS A 90 -12.05 -7.36 1.57
C LYS A 90 -10.78 -7.89 2.25
N ARG A 91 -9.62 -7.85 1.57
CA ARG A 91 -8.33 -8.21 2.16
C ARG A 91 -8.02 -7.30 3.35
N ARG A 92 -8.15 -5.98 3.19
CA ARG A 92 -7.94 -5.01 4.27
C ARG A 92 -8.85 -5.31 5.48
N GLN A 93 -10.11 -5.65 5.25
CA GLN A 93 -11.04 -6.03 6.32
C GLN A 93 -10.62 -7.32 7.03
N LEU A 94 -10.16 -8.33 6.28
CA LEU A 94 -9.64 -9.57 6.85
C LEU A 94 -8.38 -9.34 7.66
N ASP A 95 -7.45 -8.51 7.18
CA ASP A 95 -6.22 -8.16 7.89
C ASP A 95 -6.54 -7.50 9.25
N LEU A 96 -7.50 -6.57 9.28
CA LEU A 96 -7.98 -5.95 10.53
C LEU A 96 -8.60 -6.97 11.49
N LEU A 97 -9.36 -7.94 10.99
CA LEU A 97 -9.95 -9.00 11.81
C LEU A 97 -8.87 -9.92 12.39
N ILE A 98 -7.89 -10.32 11.57
CA ILE A 98 -6.75 -11.13 12.00
C ILE A 98 -5.99 -10.42 13.12
N MET A 99 -5.65 -9.14 12.93
CA MET A 99 -4.99 -8.33 13.96
C MET A 99 -5.77 -8.30 15.28
N ASN A 100 -7.10 -8.17 15.23
CA ASN A 100 -7.93 -8.14 16.43
C ASN A 100 -7.98 -9.50 17.15
N VAL A 101 -8.04 -10.60 16.39
CA VAL A 101 -7.97 -11.96 16.93
C VAL A 101 -6.61 -12.20 17.59
N GLU A 102 -5.51 -11.81 16.94
CA GLU A 102 -4.17 -11.93 17.50
C GLU A 102 -3.98 -11.12 18.79
N LYS A 103 -4.53 -9.91 18.86
CA LYS A 103 -4.55 -9.11 20.10
C LYS A 103 -5.30 -9.82 21.21
N THR A 104 -6.44 -10.42 20.89
CA THR A 104 -7.29 -11.13 21.85
C THR A 104 -6.60 -12.38 22.39
N ILE A 105 -5.96 -13.17 21.51
CA ILE A 105 -5.18 -14.35 21.89
C ILE A 105 -4.01 -13.93 22.81
N SER A 106 -3.27 -12.90 22.42
CA SER A 106 -2.13 -12.39 23.20
C SER A 106 -2.54 -11.95 24.61
N ALA A 107 -3.69 -11.27 24.74
CA ALA A 107 -4.23 -10.86 26.04
C ALA A 107 -4.69 -12.06 26.88
N ALA A 108 -5.32 -13.07 26.27
CA ALA A 108 -5.77 -14.28 26.96
C ALA A 108 -4.61 -15.17 27.44
N GLU A 109 -3.48 -15.18 26.73
CA GLU A 109 -2.31 -15.99 27.06
C GLU A 109 -1.35 -15.33 28.08
N GLY A 110 -1.62 -14.11 28.54
CA GLY A 110 -0.77 -13.41 29.51
C GLY A 110 0.62 -13.02 28.99
N LYS A 111 0.85 -13.07 27.67
CA LYS A 111 2.14 -12.82 27.01
C LYS A 111 2.42 -11.34 26.68
N SER A 112 1.56 -10.44 27.12
CA SER A 112 1.50 -9.05 26.62
C SER A 112 2.84 -8.29 26.70
N SER A 113 3.74 -8.57 27.65
CA SER A 113 4.99 -7.79 27.75
C SER A 113 6.11 -8.20 26.79
N MET A 114 6.23 -9.48 26.38
CA MET A 114 7.31 -9.93 25.48
C MET A 114 6.86 -9.95 24.01
N ALA A 115 5.61 -10.36 23.76
CA ALA A 115 5.04 -10.36 22.42
C ALA A 115 4.90 -8.94 21.84
N ASP A 116 4.63 -7.94 22.69
CA ASP A 116 4.54 -6.55 22.24
C ASP A 116 5.92 -5.99 21.87
N LYS A 117 6.99 -6.39 22.57
CA LYS A 117 8.36 -6.00 22.20
C LYS A 117 8.80 -6.61 20.87
N GLU A 118 8.56 -7.91 20.66
CA GLU A 118 8.89 -8.60 19.40
C GLU A 118 8.05 -8.10 18.21
N LYS A 119 6.75 -7.85 18.42
CA LYS A 119 5.88 -7.22 17.40
C LYS A 119 6.33 -5.79 17.08
N PHE A 120 6.75 -5.05 18.11
CA PHE A 120 7.22 -3.68 17.96
C PHE A 120 8.58 -3.61 17.26
N GLU A 121 9.47 -4.56 17.52
CA GLU A 121 10.71 -4.75 16.76
C GLU A 121 10.42 -5.08 15.30
N GLY A 122 9.50 -6.03 15.02
CA GLY A 122 9.07 -6.35 13.66
C GLY A 122 8.44 -5.17 12.91
N PHE A 123 7.67 -4.33 13.59
CA PHE A 123 7.10 -3.12 13.02
C PHE A 123 8.18 -2.08 12.65
N LYS A 124 9.16 -1.83 13.53
CA LYS A 124 10.28 -0.92 13.22
C LYS A 124 11.16 -1.46 12.10
N GLN A 125 11.35 -2.77 12.04
CA GLN A 125 12.06 -3.44 10.95
C GLN A 125 11.35 -3.18 9.61
N GLN A 126 10.02 -3.33 9.56
CA GLN A 126 9.26 -3.01 8.35
C GLN A 126 9.37 -1.54 7.93
N LEU A 127 9.34 -0.60 8.89
CA LEU A 127 9.53 0.83 8.58
C LEU A 127 10.91 1.10 7.96
N ILE A 128 11.96 0.43 8.44
CA ILE A 128 13.31 0.53 7.87
C ILE A 128 13.33 -0.05 6.45
N GLU A 129 12.76 -1.23 6.25
CA GLU A 129 12.72 -1.90 4.94
C GLU A 129 11.95 -1.09 3.90
N ASP A 130 10.79 -0.55 4.27
CA ASP A 130 9.99 0.31 3.39
C ASP A 130 10.77 1.59 3.02
N ASN A 131 11.47 2.19 3.99
CA ASN A 131 12.30 3.38 3.75
C ASN A 131 13.52 3.08 2.87
N GLU A 132 14.22 1.97 3.09
CA GLU A 132 15.33 1.51 2.26
C GLU A 132 14.88 1.21 0.82
N GLN A 133 13.70 0.59 0.66
CA GLN A 133 13.13 0.32 -0.66
C GLN A 133 12.78 1.62 -1.41
N GLN A 134 12.26 2.62 -0.70
CA GLN A 134 11.76 3.84 -1.32
C GLN A 134 12.84 4.91 -1.55
N TYR A 135 13.84 4.99 -0.66
CA TYR A 135 14.81 6.09 -0.58
C TYR A 135 16.25 5.64 -0.30
N GLY A 136 16.49 4.35 -0.09
CA GLY A 136 17.77 3.85 0.44
C GLY A 136 18.93 4.14 -0.50
N GLN A 137 18.74 3.99 -1.82
CA GLN A 137 19.80 4.23 -2.79
C GLN A 137 20.28 5.69 -2.73
N GLU A 138 19.37 6.65 -2.80
CA GLU A 138 19.68 8.07 -2.86
C GLU A 138 20.32 8.56 -1.55
N ILE A 139 19.80 8.09 -0.41
CA ILE A 139 20.35 8.43 0.90
C ILE A 139 21.75 7.83 1.07
N ARG A 140 21.96 6.57 0.65
CA ARG A 140 23.28 5.90 0.75
C ARG A 140 24.30 6.51 -0.20
N GLU A 141 23.92 6.92 -1.40
CA GLU A 141 24.79 7.66 -2.32
C GLU A 141 25.25 8.99 -1.73
N LYS A 142 24.36 9.69 -0.99
CA LYS A 142 24.67 11.00 -0.40
C LYS A 142 25.43 10.94 0.93
N TYR A 143 25.08 10.00 1.81
CA TYR A 143 25.57 9.95 3.19
C TYR A 143 26.46 8.73 3.51
N GLY A 144 26.53 7.75 2.61
CA GLY A 144 27.32 6.54 2.77
C GLY A 144 26.60 5.44 3.54
N ASN A 145 26.95 4.19 3.23
CA ASN A 145 26.30 3.00 3.81
C ASN A 145 26.40 2.96 5.34
N GLU A 146 27.58 3.25 5.89
CA GLU A 146 27.83 3.12 7.33
C GLU A 146 26.96 4.08 8.16
N GLU A 147 26.75 5.31 7.69
CA GLU A 147 25.92 6.30 8.41
C GLU A 147 24.43 5.94 8.35
N VAL A 148 23.97 5.43 7.21
CA VAL A 148 22.60 4.92 7.07
C VAL A 148 22.37 3.71 7.96
N ASP A 149 23.32 2.77 8.01
CA ASP A 149 23.24 1.58 8.86
C ASP A 149 23.21 1.97 10.35
N LYS A 150 24.00 2.96 10.78
CA LYS A 150 23.93 3.51 12.14
C LYS A 150 22.58 4.16 12.44
N SER A 151 22.00 4.88 11.48
CA SER A 151 20.68 5.48 11.62
C SER A 151 19.58 4.44 11.77
N ASN A 152 19.61 3.40 10.94
CA ASN A 152 18.68 2.27 11.01
C ASN A 152 18.82 1.52 12.34
N ALA A 153 20.06 1.28 12.79
CA ALA A 153 20.31 0.66 14.10
C ALA A 153 19.74 1.49 15.25
N ARG A 154 19.81 2.83 15.18
CA ARG A 154 19.19 3.70 16.19
C ARG A 154 17.67 3.57 16.21
N MET A 155 17.02 3.60 15.04
CA MET A 155 15.57 3.34 14.92
C MET A 155 15.20 1.99 15.54
N LEU A 156 15.89 0.92 15.14
CA LEU A 156 15.61 -0.43 15.63
C LEU A 156 15.80 -0.56 17.14
N ASN A 157 16.78 0.14 17.72
CA ASN A 157 17.06 0.08 19.16
C ASN A 157 16.23 1.04 20.03
N MET A 158 15.35 1.86 19.45
CA MET A 158 14.46 2.73 20.26
C MET A 158 13.57 1.88 21.17
N ASN A 159 13.54 2.22 22.46
CA ASN A 159 12.52 1.70 23.36
C ASN A 159 11.16 2.37 23.12
N GLU A 160 10.11 1.85 23.74
CA GLU A 160 8.73 2.34 23.56
C GLU A 160 8.58 3.83 23.90
N GLN A 161 9.24 4.31 24.96
CA GLN A 161 9.18 5.73 25.36
C GLN A 161 9.88 6.62 24.33
N GLN A 162 11.07 6.23 23.87
CA GLN A 162 11.81 6.95 22.84
C GLN A 162 11.03 7.03 21.54
N TYR A 163 10.40 5.93 21.12
CA TYR A 163 9.59 5.92 19.91
C TYR A 163 8.30 6.74 20.03
N ARG A 164 7.65 6.73 21.21
CA ARG A 164 6.53 7.65 21.49
C ARG A 164 6.95 9.10 21.38
N GLN A 165 8.12 9.46 21.94
CA GLN A 165 8.66 10.81 21.80
C GLN A 165 9.00 11.15 20.35
N PHE A 166 9.63 10.22 19.62
CA PHE A 166 9.95 10.38 18.20
C PHE A 166 8.70 10.66 17.35
N THR A 167 7.64 9.87 17.53
CA THR A 167 6.37 10.03 16.80
C THR A 167 5.60 11.28 17.23
N GLN A 168 5.59 11.61 18.51
CA GLN A 168 4.98 12.86 18.99
C GLN A 168 5.69 14.09 18.41
N LEU A 169 7.02 14.06 18.37
CA LEU A 169 7.82 15.16 17.86
C LEU A 169 7.67 15.32 16.34
N GLU A 170 7.53 14.22 15.59
CA GLU A 170 7.16 14.26 14.17
C GLU A 170 5.85 15.04 13.96
N GLN A 171 4.82 14.75 14.75
CA GLN A 171 3.53 15.44 14.64
C GLN A 171 3.63 16.91 15.04
N GLU A 172 4.42 17.22 16.07
CA GLU A 172 4.65 18.60 16.49
C GLU A 172 5.40 19.41 15.43
N VAL A 173 6.45 18.84 14.81
CA VAL A 173 7.16 19.45 13.68
C VAL A 173 6.18 19.80 12.56
N LEU A 174 5.31 18.87 12.16
CA LEU A 174 4.37 19.08 11.06
C LEU A 174 3.29 20.11 11.41
N ALA A 175 2.82 20.14 12.65
CA ALA A 175 1.84 21.12 13.13
C ALA A 175 2.44 22.53 13.15
N VAL A 176 3.61 22.70 13.78
CA VAL A 176 4.29 24.00 13.86
C VAL A 176 4.76 24.46 12.49
N LEU A 177 5.19 23.54 11.61
CA LEU A 177 5.55 23.89 10.22
C LEU A 177 4.34 24.41 9.45
N ARG A 178 3.15 23.81 9.62
CA ARG A 178 1.92 24.33 9.00
C ARG A 178 1.66 25.76 9.44
N GLU A 179 1.68 26.02 10.76
CA GLU A 179 1.48 27.36 11.31
C GLU A 179 2.55 28.35 10.83
N ALA A 180 3.81 27.91 10.75
CA ALA A 180 4.90 28.73 10.24
C ALA A 180 4.73 29.09 8.77
N CYS A 181 4.21 28.18 7.93
CA CYS A 181 3.96 28.47 6.52
C CYS A 181 2.98 29.63 6.32
N GLU A 182 1.99 29.79 7.20
CA GLU A 182 1.01 30.88 7.16
C GLU A 182 1.64 32.26 7.40
N THR A 183 2.82 32.31 8.04
CA THR A 183 3.52 33.60 8.25
C THR A 183 4.18 34.10 6.96
N GLY A 184 4.49 33.21 6.02
CA GLY A 184 5.28 33.53 4.82
C GLY A 184 6.73 33.94 5.11
N ASP A 185 7.18 33.91 6.36
CA ASP A 185 8.50 34.35 6.79
C ASP A 185 9.30 33.20 7.44
N PRO A 186 10.28 32.61 6.75
CA PRO A 186 11.10 31.52 7.28
C PRO A 186 12.02 31.97 8.43
N SER A 187 12.19 33.27 8.66
CA SER A 187 12.94 33.82 9.80
C SER A 187 12.10 34.06 11.06
N SER A 188 10.77 33.93 10.94
CA SER A 188 9.83 34.10 12.06
C SER A 188 10.10 33.15 13.23
N GLU A 189 9.68 33.54 14.44
CA GLU A 189 9.86 32.73 15.66
C GLU A 189 9.25 31.33 15.49
N THR A 190 8.05 31.22 14.90
CA THR A 190 7.38 29.94 14.64
C THR A 190 8.15 29.08 13.63
N ALA A 191 8.71 29.68 12.58
CA ALA A 191 9.53 28.97 11.60
C ALA A 191 10.85 28.45 12.21
N GLN A 192 11.50 29.26 13.03
CA GLN A 192 12.72 28.86 13.73
C GLN A 192 12.44 27.79 14.80
N LYS A 193 11.27 27.83 15.45
CA LYS A 193 10.79 26.74 16.31
C LYS A 193 10.59 25.44 15.53
N ALA A 194 9.99 25.50 14.33
CA ALA A 194 9.84 24.31 13.47
C ALA A 194 11.21 23.69 13.11
N ALA A 195 12.20 24.53 12.77
CA ALA A 195 13.56 24.07 12.47
C ALA A 195 14.25 23.42 13.69
N ASP A 196 14.07 23.97 14.90
CA ASP A 196 14.62 23.39 16.13
C ASP A 196 13.97 22.05 16.48
N LEU A 197 12.63 21.96 16.41
CA LEU A 197 11.90 20.70 16.61
C LEU A 197 12.34 19.65 15.58
N HIS A 198 12.53 20.06 14.33
CA HIS A 198 13.00 19.16 13.27
C HIS A 198 14.41 18.62 13.57
N LYS A 199 15.33 19.46 14.05
CA LYS A 199 16.64 19.00 14.56
C LYS A 199 16.47 17.98 15.70
N GLN A 200 15.62 18.29 16.68
CA GLN A 200 15.41 17.40 17.83
C GLN A 200 14.87 16.03 17.36
N TRP A 201 13.98 16.04 16.37
CA TRP A 201 13.43 14.83 15.75
C TRP A 201 14.50 14.02 15.02
N LEU A 202 15.32 14.68 14.19
CA LEU A 202 16.43 14.03 13.50
C LEU A 202 17.46 13.42 14.46
N ALA A 203 17.71 14.06 15.61
CA ALA A 203 18.70 13.59 16.59
C ALA A 203 18.38 12.19 17.19
N PHE A 204 17.12 11.73 17.08
CA PHE A 204 16.75 10.37 17.47
C PHE A 204 17.40 9.31 16.56
N THR A 205 17.46 9.55 15.26
CA THR A 205 17.98 8.61 14.27
C THR A 205 19.40 8.96 13.84
N TRP A 206 19.80 10.22 13.91
CA TRP A 206 21.15 10.65 13.51
C TRP A 206 22.21 10.26 14.53
N PRO A 207 23.29 9.55 14.12
CA PRO A 207 24.38 9.19 15.03
C PRO A 207 25.08 10.43 15.61
N SER A 208 25.20 11.49 14.83
CA SER A 208 25.71 12.79 15.26
C SER A 208 24.99 13.92 14.51
N TYR A 209 24.83 15.07 15.18
CA TYR A 209 24.23 16.26 14.57
C TYR A 209 25.32 17.24 14.14
N SER A 210 25.23 17.74 12.91
CA SER A 210 25.93 18.94 12.46
C SER A 210 24.97 19.88 11.74
N LYS A 211 25.30 21.17 11.76
CA LYS A 211 24.52 22.20 11.08
C LYS A 211 24.53 21.99 9.57
N GLU A 212 25.67 21.58 9.05
CA GLU A 212 25.93 21.29 7.64
C GLU A 212 25.09 20.09 7.18
N ALA A 213 25.01 19.02 7.97
CA ALA A 213 24.16 17.87 7.67
C ALA A 213 22.68 18.27 7.66
N HIS A 214 22.23 19.06 8.64
CA HIS A 214 20.84 19.50 8.74
C HIS A 214 20.42 20.36 7.54
N ALA A 215 21.25 21.33 7.15
CA ALA A 215 21.04 22.11 5.95
C ALA A 215 21.04 21.24 4.68
N GLY A 216 22.02 20.34 4.55
CA GLY A 216 22.14 19.45 3.39
C GLY A 216 20.97 18.47 3.24
N LEU A 217 20.39 17.99 4.35
CA LEU A 217 19.19 17.16 4.35
C LEU A 217 17.97 17.98 3.94
N ALA A 218 17.82 19.19 4.46
CA ALA A 218 16.70 20.05 4.10
C ALA A 218 16.71 20.47 2.63
N GLN A 219 17.90 20.66 2.04
CA GLN A 219 18.04 20.87 0.59
C GLN A 219 17.57 19.64 -0.21
N MET A 220 17.93 18.43 0.23
CA MET A 220 17.52 17.18 -0.41
C MET A 220 16.00 17.04 -0.51
N TYR A 221 15.26 17.53 0.49
CA TYR A 221 13.80 17.48 0.48
C TYR A 221 13.17 18.23 -0.70
N VAL A 222 13.87 19.25 -1.22
CA VAL A 222 13.39 20.03 -2.37
C VAL A 222 13.97 19.50 -3.68
N ASP A 223 15.14 18.86 -3.63
CA ASP A 223 15.78 18.28 -4.82
C ASP A 223 15.05 17.03 -5.34
N ASP A 224 14.22 16.39 -4.51
CA ASP A 224 13.44 15.19 -4.87
C ASP A 224 11.99 15.29 -4.38
N GLU A 225 11.05 15.25 -5.34
CA GLU A 225 9.62 15.42 -5.12
C GLU A 225 9.02 14.39 -4.14
N ARG A 226 9.60 13.19 -4.04
CA ARG A 226 9.11 12.15 -3.10
C ARG A 226 9.29 12.61 -1.65
N PHE A 227 10.44 13.21 -1.34
CA PHE A 227 10.68 13.80 -0.01
C PHE A 227 9.86 15.08 0.19
N ALA A 228 9.73 15.91 -0.85
CA ALA A 228 8.90 17.12 -0.78
C ALA A 228 7.44 16.80 -0.43
N ALA A 229 6.89 15.73 -1.01
CA ALA A 229 5.52 15.30 -0.80
C ALA A 229 5.21 14.99 0.68
N TYR A 230 6.19 14.49 1.44
CA TYR A 230 6.02 14.20 2.86
C TYR A 230 5.68 15.45 3.67
N TYR A 231 6.34 16.59 3.42
CA TYR A 231 6.06 17.85 4.11
C TYR A 231 4.89 18.60 3.46
N ASN A 232 4.79 18.59 2.12
CA ASN A 232 3.76 19.33 1.40
C ASN A 232 2.31 18.88 1.70
N LYS A 233 2.14 17.74 2.40
CA LYS A 233 0.84 17.32 2.95
C LYS A 233 0.23 18.32 3.94
N VAL A 234 1.02 19.16 4.60
CA VAL A 234 0.51 20.11 5.60
C VAL A 234 0.28 21.52 5.06
N HIS A 235 1.02 21.92 4.02
CA HIS A 235 0.86 23.19 3.31
C HIS A 235 1.56 23.08 1.93
N PRO A 236 0.99 23.65 0.84
CA PRO A 236 1.67 23.70 -0.45
C PRO A 236 3.03 24.42 -0.32
N LYS A 237 4.13 23.75 -0.69
CA LYS A 237 5.53 24.24 -0.51
C LYS A 237 6.09 24.21 0.92
N ALA A 238 5.49 23.47 1.85
CA ALA A 238 6.04 23.28 3.19
C ALA A 238 7.50 22.76 3.16
N ALA A 239 7.88 21.92 2.19
CA ALA A 239 9.26 21.44 2.05
C ALA A 239 10.24 22.58 1.73
N GLU A 240 9.88 23.46 0.79
CA GLU A 240 10.70 24.65 0.44
C GLU A 240 10.81 25.60 1.64
N PHE A 241 9.69 25.82 2.34
CA PHE A 241 9.65 26.69 3.52
C PHE A 241 10.51 26.14 4.66
N LEU A 242 10.40 24.84 4.95
CA LEU A 242 11.22 24.18 5.97
C LEU A 242 12.71 24.29 5.64
N ARG A 243 13.10 24.07 4.38
CA ARG A 243 14.50 24.24 3.93
C ARG A 243 15.01 25.64 4.24
N ASP A 244 14.24 26.68 3.88
CA ASP A 244 14.67 28.06 4.09
C ASP A 244 14.78 28.39 5.58
N ALA A 245 13.83 27.93 6.40
CA ALA A 245 13.89 28.07 7.85
C ALA A 245 15.12 27.35 8.46
N VAL A 246 15.44 26.14 7.99
CA VAL A 246 16.62 25.37 8.42
C VAL A 246 17.92 26.03 8.00
N HIS A 247 18.00 26.59 6.78
CA HIS A 247 19.20 27.32 6.34
C HIS A 247 19.46 28.53 7.24
N ILE A 248 18.42 29.27 7.62
CA ILE A 248 18.55 30.39 8.56
C ILE A 248 18.96 29.88 9.95
N TYR A 249 18.28 28.86 10.48
CA TYR A 249 18.54 28.27 11.79
C TYR A 249 19.99 27.75 11.95
N THR A 250 20.50 27.13 10.89
CA THR A 250 21.87 26.59 10.85
C THR A 250 22.91 27.68 10.58
N GLY A 251 22.51 28.84 10.05
CA GLY A 251 23.41 29.87 9.55
C GLY A 251 24.11 29.46 8.25
N PHE A 252 23.53 28.50 7.51
CA PHE A 252 24.08 28.01 6.26
C PHE A 252 24.01 29.10 5.19
N LYS A 253 25.16 29.42 4.60
CA LYS A 253 25.28 30.35 3.47
C LYS A 253 25.68 29.53 2.24
N LYS A 254 24.91 29.67 1.17
CA LYS A 254 25.21 29.08 -0.14
C LYS A 254 26.56 29.57 -0.66
#